data_AF-A0A2N3HK44-F1
#
_entry.id   AF-A0A2N3HK44-F1
#
_cell.length_a   1.000
_cell.length_b   1.000
_cell.length_c   1.000
_cell.angle_alpha   90.00
_cell.angle_beta   90.00
_cell.angle_gamma   90.00
#
_symmetry.space_group_name_H-M   'P 1'
#
loop_
_entity.id
_entity.type
_entity.pdbx_description
1 polymer ?
#
loop_
_entity_poly.entity_id
_entity_poly.type
_entity_poly.pdbx_seq_one_letter_code
_entity_poly.pdbx_strand_id
1 'polypeptide(L)'
;MIEKIKETADKLIEPLQNVKDNGAKNYFQHDFDCSFFQDWNITDIRGSEEHTEVFNKLGAIKGPVVYWFEILSPTSTEIIRKLISEYKYSEGAKSVPALKLKYYRESKALYVGKVKRNFWGRVIQHLGYYQVKRTQGLQLYHWAKNIGLKVRLHAFEFEPEMEDLISVFELKFARMLKPITGKHS
;
A
#
# COMPACT_ATOMS: atom_id res chain seq x y z
N MET A 1 25.95 -27.64 4.03
CA MET A 1 25.19 -26.65 3.24
C MET A 1 23.82 -27.16 2.83
N ILE A 2 23.72 -28.36 2.24
CA ILE A 2 22.44 -28.97 1.86
C ILE A 2 21.46 -29.08 3.04
N GLU A 3 21.91 -29.61 4.18
CA GLU A 3 21.04 -29.75 5.37
C GLU A 3 20.54 -28.39 5.91
N LYS A 4 21.36 -27.34 5.85
CA LYS A 4 20.93 -25.97 6.23
C LYS A 4 19.84 -25.42 5.31
N ILE A 5 19.88 -25.77 4.01
CA ILE A 5 18.85 -25.38 3.05
C ILE A 5 17.54 -26.11 3.35
N LYS A 6 17.59 -27.41 3.65
CA LYS A 6 16.41 -28.19 4.05
C LYS A 6 15.77 -27.64 5.33
N GLU A 7 16.59 -27.41 6.36
CA GLU A 7 16.11 -26.81 7.63
C GLU A 7 15.47 -25.43 7.41
N THR A 8 16.04 -24.62 6.50
CA THR A 8 15.44 -23.33 6.13
C THR A 8 14.09 -23.54 5.43
N ALA A 9 13.99 -24.49 4.50
CA ALA A 9 12.75 -24.78 3.81
C ALA A 9 11.66 -25.28 4.79
N ASP A 10 12.02 -26.17 5.72
CA ASP A 10 11.09 -26.69 6.73
C ASP A 10 10.51 -25.56 7.59
N LYS A 11 11.33 -24.59 8.01
CA LYS A 11 10.89 -23.40 8.75
C LYS A 11 9.95 -22.48 7.96
N LEU A 12 10.00 -22.52 6.63
CA LEU A 12 9.11 -21.73 5.77
C LEU A 12 7.81 -22.47 5.44
N ILE A 13 7.80 -23.81 5.50
CA ILE A 13 6.62 -24.62 5.18
C ILE A 13 5.52 -24.38 6.21
N GLU A 14 5.83 -24.40 7.51
CA GLU A 14 4.82 -24.29 8.56
C GLU A 14 4.03 -22.97 8.48
N PRO A 15 4.66 -21.78 8.39
CA PRO A 15 3.93 -20.53 8.21
C PRO A 15 3.07 -20.51 6.93
N LEU A 16 3.57 -21.05 5.82
CA LEU A 16 2.82 -21.14 4.56
C LEU A 16 1.61 -22.07 4.67
N GLN A 17 1.78 -23.21 5.34
CA GLN A 17 0.72 -24.18 5.54
C GLN A 17 -0.37 -23.58 6.44
N ASN A 18 0.01 -22.85 7.50
CA ASN A 18 -0.94 -22.09 8.30
C ASN A 18 -1.74 -21.08 7.46
N VAL A 19 -1.09 -20.29 6.60
CA VAL A 19 -1.81 -19.34 5.71
C VAL A 19 -2.71 -20.05 4.71
N LYS A 20 -2.32 -21.22 4.21
CA LYS A 20 -3.16 -22.03 3.32
C LYS A 20 -4.42 -22.52 4.03
N ASP A 21 -4.29 -22.95 5.29
CA ASP A 21 -5.39 -23.59 6.02
C ASP A 21 -6.31 -22.57 6.71
N ASN A 22 -5.74 -21.48 7.23
CA ASN A 22 -6.45 -20.49 8.05
C ASN A 22 -6.57 -19.11 7.40
N GLY A 23 -5.86 -18.86 6.30
CA GLY A 23 -5.82 -17.56 5.64
C GLY A 23 -4.91 -16.54 6.33
N ALA A 24 -5.17 -15.26 6.07
CA ALA A 24 -4.50 -14.16 6.77
C ALA A 24 -4.99 -14.07 8.21
N LYS A 25 -4.12 -13.60 9.12
CA LYS A 25 -4.46 -13.38 10.53
C LYS A 25 -5.64 -12.45 10.69
N ASN A 26 -5.60 -11.31 10.00
CA ASN A 26 -6.68 -10.32 9.98
C ASN A 26 -6.82 -9.73 8.59
N TYR A 27 -8.03 -9.25 8.31
CA TYR A 27 -8.32 -8.42 7.15
C TYR A 27 -8.85 -7.05 7.60
N PHE A 28 -8.29 -5.99 7.04
CA PHE A 28 -8.71 -4.63 7.27
C PHE A 28 -9.02 -3.95 5.94
N GLN A 29 -10.08 -3.15 5.91
CA GLN A 29 -10.35 -2.24 4.81
C GLN A 29 -10.84 -0.89 5.29
N HIS A 30 -10.53 0.16 4.52
CA HIS A 30 -11.03 1.49 4.77
C HIS A 30 -11.05 2.32 3.49
N ASP A 31 -12.08 3.15 3.35
CA ASP A 31 -12.27 4.01 2.18
C ASP A 31 -11.77 5.41 2.51
N PHE A 32 -10.89 5.93 1.64
CA PHE A 32 -10.45 7.31 1.67
C PHE A 32 -11.10 8.08 0.52
N ASP A 33 -11.80 9.15 0.87
CA ASP A 33 -12.26 10.14 -0.10
C ASP A 33 -11.26 11.31 -0.12
N CYS A 34 -10.44 11.37 -1.17
CA CYS A 34 -9.34 12.33 -1.25
C CYS A 34 -9.83 13.77 -1.33
N SER A 35 -11.11 14.02 -1.64
CA SER A 35 -11.68 15.38 -1.70
C SER A 35 -11.65 16.08 -0.33
N PHE A 36 -11.70 15.31 0.77
CA PHE A 36 -11.66 15.84 2.13
C PHE A 36 -10.24 16.00 2.69
N PHE A 37 -9.21 15.58 1.95
CA PHE A 37 -7.85 15.63 2.48
C PHE A 37 -7.39 17.07 2.77
N GLN A 38 -6.90 17.26 3.99
CA GLN A 38 -6.29 18.51 4.45
C GLN A 38 -4.77 18.40 4.47
N ASP A 39 -4.08 19.52 4.65
CA ASP A 39 -2.62 19.51 4.75
C ASP A 39 -2.18 19.04 6.14
N TRP A 40 -1.82 17.75 6.23
CA TRP A 40 -1.26 17.15 7.43
C TRP A 40 0.26 17.01 7.37
N ASN A 41 0.97 17.86 6.60
CA ASN A 41 2.43 17.80 6.56
C ASN A 41 3.08 18.26 7.88
N ILE A 42 2.49 19.25 8.55
CA ILE A 42 3.09 19.86 9.75
C ILE A 42 2.49 19.25 11.04
N THR A 43 1.26 18.77 10.96
CA THR A 43 0.49 18.21 12.08
C THR A 43 0.30 16.71 11.94
N ASP A 44 0.31 15.99 13.07
CA ASP A 44 0.13 14.54 13.06
C ASP A 44 -1.32 14.17 12.77
N ILE A 45 -1.56 13.63 11.57
CA ILE A 45 -2.88 13.17 11.11
C ILE A 45 -3.58 12.23 12.09
N ARG A 46 -2.84 11.49 12.91
CA ARG A 46 -3.41 10.55 13.89
C ARG A 46 -4.20 11.25 14.99
N GLY A 47 -3.90 12.52 15.27
CA GLY A 47 -4.62 13.35 16.24
C GLY A 47 -5.85 14.04 15.68
N SER A 48 -6.15 13.89 14.38
CA SER A 48 -7.35 14.50 13.78
C SER A 48 -8.60 13.69 14.10
N GLU A 49 -9.68 14.37 14.53
CA GLU A 49 -10.96 13.70 14.85
C GLU A 49 -11.46 12.81 13.72
N GLU A 50 -11.29 13.25 12.46
CA GLU A 50 -11.70 12.52 11.26
C GLU A 50 -10.93 11.21 11.05
N HIS A 51 -9.65 11.15 11.43
CA HIS A 51 -8.79 10.02 11.12
C HIS A 51 -8.32 9.22 12.34
N THR A 52 -8.56 9.69 13.56
CA THR A 52 -8.12 8.99 14.79
C THR A 52 -8.65 7.55 14.84
N GLU A 53 -9.92 7.30 14.49
CA GLU A 53 -10.48 5.96 14.54
C GLU A 53 -9.76 5.00 13.58
N VAL A 54 -9.55 5.42 12.32
CA VAL A 54 -8.86 4.58 11.33
C VAL A 54 -7.40 4.36 11.71
N PHE A 55 -6.71 5.38 12.22
CA PHE A 55 -5.30 5.23 12.62
C PHE A 55 -5.12 4.43 13.92
N ASN A 56 -6.11 4.40 14.82
CA ASN A 56 -6.13 3.47 15.94
C ASN A 56 -6.23 2.01 15.46
N LYS A 57 -7.13 1.73 14.51
CA LYS A 57 -7.26 0.40 13.89
C LYS A 57 -5.98 -0.01 13.15
N LEU A 58 -5.41 0.89 12.35
CA LEU A 58 -4.12 0.65 11.67
C LEU A 58 -2.96 0.47 12.67
N GLY A 59 -3.02 1.17 13.81
CA GLY A 59 -2.05 1.06 14.90
C GLY A 59 -2.09 -0.27 15.63
N ALA A 60 -3.23 -0.96 15.63
CA ALA A 60 -3.40 -2.29 16.21
C ALA A 60 -2.78 -3.41 15.36
N ILE A 61 -2.58 -3.18 14.06
CA ILE A 61 -1.93 -4.12 13.14
C ILE A 61 -0.42 -4.13 13.42
N LYS A 62 0.09 -5.26 13.91
CA LYS A 62 1.50 -5.42 14.33
C LYS A 62 2.31 -6.35 13.44
N GLY A 63 1.63 -7.28 12.75
CA GLY A 63 2.27 -8.27 11.90
C GLY A 63 2.71 -7.73 10.53
N PRO A 64 3.34 -8.60 9.70
CA PRO A 64 3.60 -8.33 8.30
C PRO A 64 2.29 -8.14 7.53
N VAL A 65 2.29 -7.23 6.55
CA VAL A 65 1.10 -6.88 5.78
C VAL A 65 1.37 -6.89 4.29
N VAL A 66 0.45 -7.49 3.52
CA VAL A 66 0.25 -7.17 2.10
C VAL A 66 -1.00 -6.31 1.97
N TYR A 67 -0.89 -5.21 1.22
CA TYR A 67 -1.98 -4.26 1.05
C TYR A 67 -2.03 -3.74 -0.38
N TRP A 68 -3.19 -3.20 -0.75
CA TRP A 68 -3.35 -2.48 -2.00
C TRP A 68 -4.35 -1.33 -1.86
N PHE A 69 -4.22 -0.35 -2.74
CA PHE A 69 -5.21 0.70 -2.93
C PHE A 69 -6.03 0.36 -4.17
N GLU A 70 -7.34 0.18 -4.01
CA GLU A 70 -8.31 0.03 -5.10
C GLU A 70 -8.94 1.40 -5.43
N ILE A 71 -9.15 1.68 -6.70
CA ILE A 71 -9.84 2.88 -7.20
C ILE A 71 -11.35 2.60 -7.21
N LEU A 72 -12.11 3.41 -6.49
CA LEU A 72 -13.57 3.32 -6.41
C LEU A 72 -14.28 4.32 -7.32
N SER A 73 -13.68 5.49 -7.55
CA SER A 73 -14.28 6.53 -8.40
C SER A 73 -14.20 6.13 -9.89
N PRO A 74 -15.11 6.64 -10.74
CA PRO A 74 -15.13 6.35 -12.18
C PRO A 74 -14.01 7.11 -12.95
N THR A 75 -12.87 7.35 -12.32
CA THR A 75 -11.75 8.08 -12.91
C THR A 75 -10.94 7.15 -13.79
N SER A 76 -10.70 7.53 -15.05
CA SER A 76 -9.90 6.70 -15.95
C SER A 76 -8.44 6.56 -15.48
N THR A 77 -7.87 5.40 -15.74
CA THR A 77 -6.47 5.10 -15.43
C THR A 77 -5.52 6.08 -16.12
N GLU A 78 -5.85 6.54 -17.32
CA GLU A 78 -5.08 7.55 -18.07
C GLU A 78 -4.99 8.88 -17.31
N ILE A 79 -6.10 9.38 -16.77
CA ILE A 79 -6.14 10.62 -15.98
C ILE A 79 -5.30 10.44 -14.72
N ILE A 80 -5.47 9.34 -14.00
CA ILE A 80 -4.70 9.06 -12.77
C ILE A 80 -3.20 9.07 -13.07
N ARG A 81 -2.77 8.36 -14.12
CA ARG A 81 -1.36 8.28 -14.49
C ARG A 81 -0.79 9.62 -14.96
N LYS A 82 -1.58 10.41 -15.68
CA LYS A 82 -1.21 11.77 -16.09
C LYS A 82 -0.91 12.63 -14.86
N LEU A 83 -1.82 12.66 -13.88
CA LEU A 83 -1.69 13.47 -12.67
C LEU A 83 -0.51 13.03 -11.79
N ILE A 84 -0.29 11.72 -11.63
CA ILE A 84 0.89 11.20 -10.94
C ILE A 84 2.18 11.64 -11.65
N SER A 85 2.19 11.60 -12.98
CA SER A 85 3.34 12.05 -13.78
C SER A 85 3.57 13.54 -13.64
N GLU A 86 2.54 14.37 -13.76
CA GLU A 86 2.64 15.83 -13.58
C GLU A 86 3.18 16.18 -12.19
N TYR A 87 2.63 15.58 -11.15
CA TYR A 87 3.13 15.77 -9.78
C TYR A 87 4.59 15.33 -9.64
N LYS A 88 4.98 14.17 -10.20
CA LYS A 88 6.35 13.66 -10.12
C LYS A 88 7.40 14.66 -10.64
N TYR A 89 7.05 15.47 -11.64
CA TYR A 89 7.94 16.47 -12.24
C TYR A 89 7.71 17.89 -11.70
N SER A 90 6.79 18.07 -10.74
CA SER A 90 6.57 19.35 -10.08
C SER A 90 7.70 19.69 -9.09
N GLU A 91 7.89 20.98 -8.84
CA GLU A 91 8.89 21.45 -7.90
C GLU A 91 8.57 20.96 -6.47
N GLY A 92 9.60 20.42 -5.80
CA GLY A 92 9.48 19.95 -4.42
C GLY A 92 8.74 18.62 -4.24
N ALA A 93 8.34 17.96 -5.33
CA ALA A 93 7.62 16.69 -5.31
C ALA A 93 8.29 15.60 -4.46
N LYS A 94 7.47 14.85 -3.73
CA LYS A 94 7.88 13.62 -3.03
C LYS A 94 7.88 12.44 -3.99
N SER A 95 8.70 11.44 -3.70
CA SER A 95 8.85 10.24 -4.51
C SER A 95 7.52 9.45 -4.64
N VAL A 96 7.15 9.15 -5.89
CA VAL A 96 5.96 8.35 -6.28
C VAL A 96 6.35 7.00 -6.86
N PRO A 97 5.47 5.98 -6.84
CA PRO A 97 5.75 4.70 -7.46
C PRO A 97 6.02 4.83 -8.96
N ALA A 98 6.91 3.99 -9.45
CA ALA A 98 7.24 3.95 -10.87
C ALA A 98 5.99 3.70 -11.74
N LEU A 99 5.85 4.46 -12.81
CA LEU A 99 4.83 4.24 -13.83
C LEU A 99 5.40 3.32 -14.92
N LYS A 100 4.86 2.10 -15.04
CA LYS A 100 5.25 1.17 -16.13
C LYS A 100 4.77 1.71 -17.48
N LEU A 101 5.53 1.47 -18.56
CA LEU A 101 5.12 1.84 -19.93
C LEU A 101 3.86 1.08 -20.35
N LYS A 102 3.85 -0.24 -20.14
CA LYS A 102 2.68 -1.10 -20.34
C LYS A 102 1.94 -1.25 -19.02
N TYR A 103 0.64 -0.97 -19.03
CA TYR A 103 -0.25 -1.09 -17.89
C TYR A 103 -1.65 -1.53 -18.35
N TYR A 104 -2.46 -2.03 -17.43
CA TYR A 104 -3.82 -2.46 -17.70
C TYR A 104 -4.78 -1.30 -17.44
N ARG A 105 -5.45 -0.80 -18.49
CA ARG A 105 -6.34 0.37 -18.42
C ARG A 105 -7.57 0.13 -17.55
N GLU A 106 -8.07 -1.11 -17.56
CA GLU A 106 -9.23 -1.56 -16.77
C GLU A 106 -8.89 -1.95 -15.33
N SER A 107 -7.62 -1.83 -14.91
CA SER A 107 -7.23 -2.20 -13.55
C SER A 107 -7.76 -1.18 -12.55
N LYS A 108 -8.46 -1.68 -11.53
CA LYS A 108 -8.83 -0.86 -10.37
C LYS A 108 -7.72 -0.80 -9.31
N ALA A 109 -6.67 -1.61 -9.42
CA ALA A 109 -5.59 -1.56 -8.45
C ALA A 109 -4.65 -0.39 -8.75
N LEU A 110 -4.63 0.60 -7.86
CA LEU A 110 -3.72 1.74 -7.94
C LEU A 110 -2.27 1.32 -7.65
N TYR A 111 -2.10 0.54 -6.58
CA TYR A 111 -0.80 0.16 -6.04
C TYR A 111 -0.95 -1.09 -5.18
N VAL A 112 0.04 -1.97 -5.25
CA VAL A 112 0.21 -3.10 -4.31
C VAL A 112 1.49 -2.85 -3.52
N GLY A 113 1.51 -3.17 -2.24
CA GLY A 113 2.69 -3.05 -1.42
C GLY A 113 2.72 -4.06 -0.29
N LYS A 114 3.87 -4.10 0.37
CA LYS A 114 4.08 -4.85 1.60
C LYS A 114 4.74 -3.98 2.66
N VAL A 115 4.61 -4.39 3.90
CA VAL A 115 5.43 -3.87 4.99
C VAL A 115 5.61 -4.97 6.03
N LYS A 116 6.80 -5.05 6.63
CA LYS A 116 7.08 -6.04 7.68
C LYS A 116 6.48 -5.62 9.04
N ARG A 117 6.50 -4.30 9.33
CA ARG A 117 6.07 -3.69 10.61
C ARG A 117 5.65 -2.24 10.37
N ASN A 118 4.96 -1.61 11.33
CA ASN A 118 4.59 -0.19 11.28
C ASN A 118 3.71 0.18 10.07
N PHE A 119 2.62 -0.56 9.88
CA PHE A 119 1.74 -0.39 8.72
C PHE A 119 1.05 0.99 8.66
N TRP A 120 0.58 1.51 9.79
CA TRP A 120 -0.01 2.86 9.84
C TRP A 120 0.94 3.93 9.29
N GLY A 121 2.24 3.87 9.60
CA GLY A 121 3.23 4.82 9.08
C GLY A 121 3.38 4.71 7.56
N ARG A 122 3.27 3.49 7.02
CA ARG A 122 3.25 3.27 5.57
C ARG A 122 2.00 3.86 4.92
N VAL A 123 0.85 3.78 5.57
CA VAL A 123 -0.40 4.42 5.11
C VAL A 123 -0.24 5.95 5.07
N ILE A 124 0.24 6.59 6.14
CA ILE A 124 0.52 8.04 6.19
C ILE A 124 1.40 8.48 5.01
N GLN A 125 2.42 7.68 4.71
CA GLN A 125 3.30 7.92 3.58
C GLN A 125 2.58 7.84 2.23
N HIS A 126 1.66 6.90 2.04
CA HIS A 126 0.86 6.81 0.83
C HIS A 126 -0.13 7.97 0.69
N LEU A 127 -0.74 8.41 1.80
CA LEU A 127 -1.63 9.56 1.80
C LEU A 127 -0.89 10.87 1.46
N GLY A 128 0.41 10.94 1.73
CA GLY A 128 1.29 12.05 1.31
C GLY A 128 1.80 12.93 2.44
N TYR A 129 1.60 12.53 3.70
CA TYR A 129 1.89 13.38 4.87
C TYR A 129 3.26 13.13 5.50
N TYR A 130 4.00 12.12 5.02
CA TYR A 130 5.35 11.86 5.51
C TYR A 130 6.34 12.90 4.99
N GLN A 131 7.11 13.53 5.88
CA GLN A 131 7.98 14.67 5.55
C GLN A 131 9.18 14.31 4.68
N VAL A 132 9.62 13.05 4.70
CA VAL A 132 10.82 12.63 3.97
C VAL A 132 10.50 12.43 2.48
N LYS A 133 11.01 13.34 1.64
CA LYS A 133 10.78 13.35 0.18
C LYS A 133 11.23 12.08 -0.55
N ARG A 134 12.32 11.46 -0.08
CA ARG A 134 12.96 10.30 -0.73
C ARG A 134 12.17 8.99 -0.59
N THR A 135 11.31 8.86 0.42
CA THR A 135 10.59 7.61 0.65
C THR A 135 9.38 7.54 -0.28
N GLN A 136 9.35 6.52 -1.14
CA GLN A 136 8.31 6.34 -2.16
C GLN A 136 6.93 6.01 -1.57
N GLY A 137 5.93 6.85 -1.83
CA GLY A 137 4.52 6.66 -1.45
C GLY A 137 3.61 7.16 -2.56
N LEU A 138 2.31 6.88 -2.51
CA LEU A 138 1.37 7.32 -3.55
C LEU A 138 1.21 8.85 -3.60
N GLN A 139 1.45 9.54 -2.49
CA GLN A 139 1.34 11.00 -2.36
C GLN A 139 -0.07 11.51 -2.72
N LEU A 140 -1.11 10.78 -2.30
CA LEU A 140 -2.50 11.00 -2.74
C LEU A 140 -3.00 12.44 -2.51
N TYR A 141 -2.68 13.06 -1.37
CA TYR A 141 -3.02 14.44 -1.07
C TYR A 141 -2.61 15.42 -2.18
N HIS A 142 -1.44 15.20 -2.78
CA HIS A 142 -0.84 16.18 -3.69
C HIS A 142 -1.43 16.19 -5.09
N TRP A 143 -2.05 15.09 -5.55
CA TRP A 143 -2.57 14.99 -6.92
C TRP A 143 -3.99 14.43 -7.02
N ALA A 144 -4.41 13.61 -6.05
CA ALA A 144 -5.69 12.92 -6.08
C ALA A 144 -6.84 13.76 -5.48
N LYS A 145 -6.52 14.72 -4.62
CA LYS A 145 -7.52 15.62 -3.98
C LYS A 145 -8.36 16.39 -5.00
N ASN A 146 -7.70 17.03 -5.97
CA ASN A 146 -8.37 17.92 -6.93
C ASN A 146 -9.33 17.20 -7.90
N ILE A 147 -9.22 15.87 -8.01
CA ILE A 147 -10.13 15.05 -8.82
C ILE A 147 -11.14 14.27 -7.98
N GLY A 148 -11.16 14.49 -6.65
CA GLY A 148 -12.05 13.77 -5.73
C GLY A 148 -11.88 12.25 -5.82
N LEU A 149 -10.64 11.77 -5.97
CA LEU A 149 -10.38 10.33 -6.10
C LEU A 149 -10.85 9.60 -4.84
N LYS A 150 -11.63 8.54 -5.03
CA LYS A 150 -12.02 7.64 -3.93
C LYS A 150 -11.23 6.37 -4.04
N VAL A 151 -10.57 5.96 -2.97
CA VAL A 151 -9.78 4.73 -2.93
C VAL A 151 -10.12 3.88 -1.72
N ARG A 152 -10.11 2.56 -1.87
CA ARG A 152 -10.18 1.61 -0.76
C ARG A 152 -8.80 1.07 -0.47
N LEU A 153 -8.35 1.22 0.77
CA LEU A 153 -7.21 0.48 1.28
C LEU A 153 -7.69 -0.91 1.70
N HIS A 154 -7.07 -1.95 1.19
CA HIS A 154 -7.22 -3.32 1.66
C HIS A 154 -5.92 -3.79 2.27
N ALA A 155 -5.96 -4.50 3.39
CA ALA A 155 -4.77 -5.00 4.07
C ALA A 155 -5.04 -6.39 4.67
N PHE A 156 -4.17 -7.34 4.32
CA PHE A 156 -4.07 -8.63 4.98
C PHE A 156 -2.88 -8.59 5.94
N GLU A 157 -3.16 -8.71 7.24
CA GLU A 157 -2.14 -8.93 8.26
C GLU A 157 -1.86 -10.44 8.36
N PHE A 158 -0.58 -10.78 8.49
CA PHE A 158 -0.11 -12.14 8.66
C PHE A 158 0.54 -12.32 10.02
N GLU A 159 0.72 -13.57 10.43
CA GLU A 159 1.49 -13.87 11.63
C GLU A 159 2.98 -13.49 11.48
N PRO A 160 3.70 -13.16 12.56
CA PRO A 160 5.09 -12.70 12.52
C PRO A 160 6.05 -13.62 11.74
N GLU A 161 5.80 -14.92 11.75
CA GLU A 161 6.59 -15.94 11.05
C GLU A 161 6.55 -15.78 9.52
N MET A 162 5.56 -15.04 8.98
CA MET A 162 5.45 -14.73 7.56
C MET A 162 6.34 -13.55 7.11
N GLU A 163 7.13 -12.94 8.00
CA GLU A 163 7.89 -11.72 7.72
C GLU A 163 8.78 -11.84 6.47
N ASP A 164 9.43 -12.99 6.27
CA ASP A 164 10.33 -13.24 5.14
C ASP A 164 9.60 -13.69 3.86
N LEU A 165 8.38 -14.19 4.01
CA LEU A 165 7.55 -14.70 2.91
C LEU A 165 6.63 -13.64 2.30
N ILE A 166 6.37 -12.54 3.01
CA ILE A 166 5.42 -11.50 2.60
C ILE A 166 5.75 -10.88 1.23
N SER A 167 7.04 -10.88 0.84
CA SER A 167 7.51 -10.44 -0.48
C SER A 167 6.96 -11.30 -1.61
N VAL A 168 6.83 -12.62 -1.38
CA VAL A 168 6.29 -13.55 -2.37
C VAL A 168 4.80 -13.27 -2.57
N PHE A 169 4.07 -13.00 -1.49
CA PHE A 169 2.66 -12.66 -1.55
C PHE A 169 2.43 -11.32 -2.28
N GLU A 170 3.19 -10.28 -1.95
CA GLU A 170 3.14 -9.00 -2.67
C GLU A 170 3.33 -9.19 -4.17
N LEU A 171 4.35 -9.96 -4.58
CA LEU A 171 4.63 -10.23 -5.98
C LEU A 171 3.47 -10.97 -6.67
N LYS A 172 2.88 -11.97 -6.01
CA LYS A 172 1.74 -12.71 -6.55
C LYS A 172 0.49 -11.83 -6.65
N PHE A 173 0.19 -11.05 -5.62
CA PHE A 173 -0.93 -10.10 -5.61
C PHE A 173 -0.77 -9.04 -6.70
N ALA A 174 0.42 -8.47 -6.86
CA ALA A 174 0.74 -7.56 -7.93
C ALA A 174 0.49 -8.15 -9.33
N ARG A 175 0.81 -9.43 -9.55
CA ARG A 175 0.56 -10.11 -10.83
C ARG A 175 -0.92 -10.36 -11.09
N MET A 176 -1.68 -10.67 -10.04
CA MET A 176 -3.14 -10.89 -10.12
C MET A 176 -3.89 -9.57 -10.33
N LEU A 177 -3.62 -8.57 -9.48
CA LEU A 177 -4.30 -7.29 -9.45
C LEU A 177 -3.84 -6.33 -10.54
N LYS A 178 -2.63 -6.54 -11.09
CA LYS A 178 -2.07 -5.76 -12.20
C LYS A 178 -2.14 -4.25 -11.92
N PRO A 179 -1.48 -3.75 -10.86
CA PRO A 179 -1.61 -2.37 -10.44
C PRO A 179 -1.10 -1.40 -11.51
N ILE A 180 -1.72 -0.23 -11.60
CA ILE A 180 -1.39 0.80 -12.59
C ILE A 180 -0.09 1.55 -12.25
N THR A 181 0.37 1.45 -11.01
CA THR A 181 1.67 1.96 -10.54
C THR A 181 2.50 0.88 -9.84
N GLY A 182 3.80 1.17 -9.66
CA GLY A 182 4.76 0.27 -9.01
C GLY A 182 5.52 -0.60 -10.00
N LYS A 183 6.70 -1.07 -9.58
CA LYS A 183 7.49 -2.08 -10.28
C LYS A 183 7.68 -3.26 -9.34
N HIS A 184 6.77 -4.22 -9.43
CA HIS A 184 6.94 -5.55 -8.85
C HIS A 184 7.63 -6.38 -9.94
N SER A 185 8.96 -6.33 -9.93
CA SER A 185 9.86 -7.06 -10.82
C SER A 185 10.28 -8.35 -10.15
#